data_AF-A0A838YMZ7-F1
#
_entry.id   AF-A0A838YMZ7-F1
#
_cell.length_a   1.000
_cell.length_b   1.000
_cell.length_c   1.000
_cell.angle_alpha   90.00
_cell.angle_beta   90.00
_cell.angle_gamma   90.00
#
_symmetry.space_group_name_H-M   'P 1'
#
loop_
_entity.id
_entity.type
_entity.pdbx_description
1 polymer ?
#
loop_
_entity_poly.entity_id
_entity_poly.type
_entity_poly.pdbx_seq_one_letter_code
_entity_poly.pdbx_strand_id
1 'polypeptide(L)'
;MKTLKVLCLGLITLFGFQACDKEEEEVSIEPVTISDLTCPSAVFSGTAKAGVTYNGVFTVPYTGGDGNSYTSDNGVSSTGVTGLSAVLVPGTLAVGSGVVTYTVAGTPSAGGIASFVINFGGQSCTVAFPVTESSTTPVPPVGE
;
A
#
# COMPACT_ATOMS: atom_id res chain seq x y z
N MET A 1 25.39 13.18 27.04
CA MET A 1 25.16 14.18 28.10
C MET A 1 23.74 14.70 27.95
N LYS A 2 22.80 14.17 28.74
CA LYS A 2 21.47 14.73 28.95
C LYS A 2 21.04 14.27 30.34
N THR A 3 20.81 15.26 31.17
CA THR A 3 20.45 15.25 32.58
C THR A 3 19.09 14.61 32.81
N LEU A 4 18.90 13.86 33.89
CA LEU A 4 18.31 14.38 35.14
C LEU A 4 18.02 13.23 36.11
N LYS A 5 18.64 13.30 37.29
CA LYS A 5 18.40 12.45 38.45
C LYS A 5 16.93 12.54 38.87
N VAL A 6 16.17 11.45 38.75
CA VAL A 6 14.91 11.28 39.49
C VAL A 6 15.27 10.69 40.84
N LEU A 7 15.27 11.57 41.84
CA LEU A 7 15.51 11.26 43.23
C LEU A 7 14.22 10.66 43.84
N CYS A 8 14.05 9.35 43.76
CA CYS A 8 12.97 8.66 44.48
C CYS A 8 13.36 8.51 45.96
N LEU A 9 13.10 9.53 46.78
CA LEU A 9 12.89 9.37 48.22
C LEU A 9 11.39 9.15 48.46
N GLY A 10 11.00 7.96 48.90
CA GLY A 10 9.60 7.68 49.23
C GLY A 10 9.35 6.23 49.61
N LEU A 11 9.66 5.92 50.87
CA LEU A 11 9.42 4.66 51.56
C LEU A 11 7.91 4.45 51.80
N ILE A 12 7.22 3.61 51.02
CA ILE A 12 5.93 3.00 51.41
C ILE A 12 5.85 1.55 50.90
N THR A 13 5.60 0.65 51.82
CA THR A 13 5.52 -0.80 51.68
C THR A 13 4.14 -1.30 51.23
N LEU A 14 4.16 -2.40 50.48
CA LEU A 14 3.17 -3.50 50.46
C LEU A 14 1.83 -3.28 49.73
N PHE A 15 1.83 -3.43 48.40
CA PHE A 15 0.81 -4.19 47.64
C PHE A 15 1.45 -4.62 46.32
N GLY A 16 1.45 -5.92 46.05
CA GLY A 16 1.98 -6.50 44.81
C GLY A 16 1.16 -6.05 43.61
N PHE A 17 1.53 -4.91 43.05
CA PHE A 17 1.31 -4.61 41.65
C PHE A 17 2.61 -4.96 40.96
N GLN A 18 2.71 -6.19 40.48
CA GLN A 18 3.64 -6.50 39.41
C GLN A 18 3.09 -5.75 38.19
N ALA A 19 3.39 -4.45 38.15
CA ALA A 19 3.32 -3.66 36.95
C ALA A 19 4.23 -4.40 35.99
N CYS A 20 3.62 -5.20 35.12
CA CYS A 20 4.25 -5.58 33.88
C CYS A 20 4.42 -4.23 33.18
N ASP A 21 5.58 -3.60 33.36
CA ASP A 21 6.05 -2.60 32.42
C ASP A 21 6.03 -3.32 31.09
N LYS A 22 4.94 -3.11 30.35
CA LYS A 22 4.90 -3.41 28.94
C LYS A 22 5.94 -2.47 28.38
N GLU A 23 7.16 -2.99 28.22
CA GLU A 23 8.17 -2.36 27.41
C GLU A 23 7.51 -2.16 26.05
N GLU A 24 7.04 -0.95 25.81
CA GLU A 24 6.67 -0.50 24.48
C GLU A 24 8.01 -0.42 23.76
N GLU A 25 8.39 -1.55 23.15
CA GLU A 25 9.55 -1.62 22.27
C GLU A 25 9.28 -0.60 21.17
N GLU A 26 9.88 0.58 21.32
CA GLU A 26 9.93 1.58 20.26
C GLU A 26 10.78 0.97 19.15
N VAL A 27 10.12 0.16 18.30
CA VAL A 27 10.70 -0.38 17.09
C VAL A 27 11.15 0.82 16.27
N SER A 28 12.46 1.03 16.20
CA SER A 28 13.06 1.93 15.25
C SER A 28 12.84 1.32 13.87
N ILE A 29 11.68 1.63 13.28
CA ILE A 29 11.35 1.25 11.91
C ILE A 29 12.21 2.09 10.99
N GLU A 30 13.38 1.56 10.63
CA GLU A 30 14.14 2.13 9.53
C GLU A 30 13.29 2.01 8.25
N PRO A 31 13.17 3.10 7.46
CA PRO A 31 12.43 3.03 6.22
C PRO A 31 13.11 2.03 5.28
N VAL A 32 12.32 1.12 4.70
CA VAL A 32 12.85 0.20 3.69
C VAL A 32 13.40 0.97 2.49
N THR A 33 14.37 0.39 1.79
CA THR A 33 15.02 1.00 0.63
C THR A 33 15.09 0.04 -0.55
N ILE A 34 14.94 0.59 -1.75
CA ILE A 34 15.16 -0.10 -3.03
C ILE A 34 15.98 0.81 -3.95
N SER A 35 16.65 0.24 -4.95
CA SER A 35 17.39 1.02 -5.96
C SER A 35 16.48 1.52 -7.09
N ASP A 36 15.60 0.67 -7.59
CA ASP A 36 14.65 1.02 -8.65
C ASP A 36 13.30 0.33 -8.48
N LEU A 37 12.25 1.01 -8.95
CA LEU A 37 10.88 0.50 -9.00
C LEU A 37 10.36 0.56 -10.45
N THR A 38 9.99 -0.59 -11.02
CA THR A 38 9.73 -0.73 -12.46
C THR A 38 8.23 -0.80 -12.77
N CYS A 39 7.50 0.29 -12.52
CA CYS A 39 6.05 0.37 -12.79
C CYS A 39 5.59 -0.07 -14.20
N PRO A 40 6.31 0.20 -15.30
CA PRO A 40 5.90 -0.27 -16.63
C PRO A 40 5.88 -1.79 -16.78
N SER A 41 6.58 -2.52 -15.90
CA SER A 41 6.60 -3.99 -15.85
C SER A 41 5.61 -4.55 -14.83
N ALA A 42 4.64 -3.76 -14.38
CA ALA A 42 3.61 -4.23 -13.47
C ALA A 42 2.75 -5.34 -14.12
N VAL A 43 2.39 -6.33 -13.32
CA VAL A 43 1.56 -7.47 -13.75
C VAL A 43 0.24 -7.41 -13.01
N PHE A 44 -0.88 -7.44 -13.73
CA PHE A 44 -2.24 -7.37 -13.20
C PHE A 44 -2.86 -8.77 -13.17
N SER A 45 -3.54 -9.13 -12.08
CA SER A 45 -4.22 -10.43 -11.95
C SER A 45 -5.48 -10.56 -12.81
N GLY A 46 -5.98 -9.45 -13.35
CA GLY A 46 -7.20 -9.41 -14.13
C GLY A 46 -7.43 -8.05 -14.78
N THR A 47 -8.56 -7.90 -15.46
CA THR A 47 -8.94 -6.69 -16.17
C THR A 47 -10.16 -6.07 -15.48
N ALA A 48 -10.10 -4.77 -15.19
CA ALA A 48 -11.23 -4.03 -14.65
C ALA A 48 -12.14 -3.54 -15.79
N LYS A 49 -13.45 -3.49 -15.55
CA LYS A 49 -14.45 -2.99 -16.50
C LYS A 49 -15.23 -1.83 -15.90
N ALA A 50 -15.44 -0.78 -16.68
CA ALA A 50 -16.19 0.40 -16.27
C ALA A 50 -17.55 0.02 -15.64
N GLY A 51 -17.87 0.58 -14.47
CA GLY A 51 -19.12 0.33 -13.75
C GLY A 51 -19.27 -1.06 -13.13
N VAL A 52 -18.25 -1.93 -13.21
CA VAL A 52 -18.25 -3.26 -12.59
C VAL A 52 -17.29 -3.26 -11.41
N THR A 53 -17.74 -3.77 -10.27
CA THR A 53 -16.87 -3.93 -9.09
C THR A 53 -15.70 -4.85 -9.43
N TYR A 54 -14.50 -4.36 -9.15
CA TYR A 54 -13.24 -5.06 -9.33
C TYR A 54 -12.60 -5.35 -7.98
N ASN A 55 -12.03 -6.53 -7.85
CA ASN A 55 -11.16 -6.93 -6.74
C ASN A 55 -10.06 -7.83 -7.31
N GLY A 56 -8.81 -7.41 -7.16
CA GLY A 56 -7.68 -8.15 -7.68
C GLY A 56 -6.36 -7.64 -7.09
N VAL A 57 -5.27 -8.01 -7.73
CA VAL A 57 -3.93 -7.57 -7.33
C VAL A 57 -3.12 -7.10 -8.54
N PHE A 58 -2.11 -6.28 -8.28
CA PHE A 58 -0.99 -6.13 -9.21
C PHE A 58 0.33 -6.20 -8.47
N THR A 59 1.37 -6.63 -9.18
CA THR A 59 2.72 -6.69 -8.67
C THR A 59 3.62 -5.71 -9.41
N VAL A 60 4.49 -5.01 -8.70
CA VAL A 60 5.49 -4.10 -9.30
C VAL A 60 6.88 -4.65 -9.00
N PRO A 61 7.69 -4.95 -10.03
CA PRO A 61 9.09 -5.35 -9.83
C PRO A 61 9.94 -4.22 -9.24
N TYR A 62 10.90 -4.58 -8.40
CA TYR A 62 11.94 -3.69 -7.90
C TYR A 62 13.33 -4.36 -7.98
N THR A 63 14.38 -3.54 -7.84
CA THR A 63 15.77 -3.98 -7.69
C THR A 63 16.41 -3.36 -6.46
N GLY A 64 17.50 -3.95 -5.98
CA GLY A 64 18.29 -3.44 -4.86
C GLY A 64 17.56 -3.33 -3.53
N GLY A 65 16.62 -4.23 -3.24
CA GLY A 65 15.99 -4.33 -1.92
C GLY A 65 16.97 -4.69 -0.81
N ASP A 66 16.69 -4.20 0.39
CA ASP A 66 17.58 -4.25 1.56
C ASP A 66 17.31 -5.43 2.52
N GLY A 67 16.26 -6.23 2.27
CA GLY A 67 15.89 -7.35 3.14
C GLY A 67 14.94 -7.00 4.28
N ASN A 68 14.59 -5.73 4.45
CA ASN A 68 13.76 -5.26 5.56
C ASN A 68 12.26 -5.54 5.33
N SER A 69 11.51 -5.61 6.42
CA SER A 69 10.06 -5.78 6.39
C SER A 69 9.35 -4.43 6.27
N TYR A 70 8.22 -4.42 5.57
CA TYR A 70 7.38 -3.23 5.38
C TYR A 70 5.92 -3.54 5.68
N THR A 71 5.20 -2.52 6.16
CA THR A 71 3.77 -2.58 6.46
C THR A 71 2.93 -2.12 5.27
N SER A 72 1.61 -2.24 5.38
CA SER A 72 0.68 -1.66 4.42
C SER A 72 0.76 -0.14 4.42
N ASP A 73 0.39 0.46 3.29
CA ASP A 73 0.20 1.91 3.17
C ASP A 73 -1.25 2.31 3.47
N ASN A 74 -1.53 3.61 3.38
CA ASN A 74 -2.88 4.17 3.58
C ASN A 74 -3.77 4.01 2.34
N GLY A 75 -3.30 3.32 1.30
CA GLY A 75 -3.93 3.23 0.00
C GLY A 75 -3.63 4.40 -0.94
N VAL A 76 -3.71 4.12 -2.24
CA VAL A 76 -3.47 5.02 -3.36
C VAL A 76 -4.69 5.02 -4.25
N SER A 77 -5.37 6.16 -4.35
CA SER A 77 -6.52 6.33 -5.23
C SER A 77 -6.09 6.47 -6.70
N SER A 78 -6.87 5.89 -7.61
CA SER A 78 -6.62 6.01 -9.05
C SER A 78 -6.93 7.42 -9.58
N THR A 79 -6.13 7.85 -10.56
CA THR A 79 -6.33 9.09 -11.34
C THR A 79 -6.50 8.76 -12.83
N GLY A 80 -7.00 9.71 -13.64
CA GLY A 80 -7.42 9.45 -15.02
C GLY A 80 -8.78 8.74 -15.06
N VAL A 81 -8.80 7.44 -14.77
CA VAL A 81 -10.02 6.71 -14.42
C VAL A 81 -10.11 6.58 -12.90
N THR A 82 -11.15 7.14 -12.31
CA THR A 82 -11.38 7.16 -10.85
C THR A 82 -12.19 5.95 -10.39
N GLY A 83 -12.22 5.70 -9.06
CA GLY A 83 -13.07 4.68 -8.45
C GLY A 83 -12.37 3.38 -8.11
N LEU A 84 -11.05 3.28 -8.34
CA LEU A 84 -10.20 2.20 -7.85
C LEU A 84 -9.26 2.73 -6.74
N SER A 85 -8.95 1.87 -5.78
CA SER A 85 -7.96 2.12 -4.73
C SER A 85 -6.99 0.95 -4.66
N ALA A 86 -5.69 1.24 -4.62
CA ALA A 86 -4.62 0.26 -4.48
C ALA A 86 -4.03 0.32 -3.07
N VAL A 87 -3.85 -0.81 -2.39
CA VAL A 87 -3.26 -0.88 -1.04
C VAL A 87 -2.09 -1.84 -1.03
N LEU A 88 -0.94 -1.39 -0.52
CA LEU A 88 0.26 -2.21 -0.40
C LEU A 88 0.01 -3.38 0.56
N VAL A 89 0.31 -4.59 0.12
CA VAL A 89 0.28 -5.78 0.96
C VAL A 89 1.55 -5.82 1.81
N PRO A 90 1.48 -5.93 3.15
CA PRO A 90 2.66 -6.06 4.01
C PRO A 90 3.54 -7.23 3.59
N GLY A 91 4.86 -7.08 3.74
CA GLY A 91 5.80 -8.11 3.34
C GLY A 91 7.24 -7.83 3.76
N THR A 92 8.17 -8.58 3.18
CA THR A 92 9.61 -8.42 3.38
C THR A 92 10.29 -8.30 2.03
N LEU A 93 11.21 -7.35 1.89
CA LEU A 93 11.99 -7.23 0.68
C LEU A 93 12.95 -8.41 0.54
N ALA A 94 13.14 -8.87 -0.69
CA ALA A 94 14.27 -9.72 -1.03
C ALA A 94 15.53 -8.84 -1.09
N VAL A 95 16.67 -9.40 -0.69
CA VAL A 95 17.96 -8.74 -0.93
C VAL A 95 18.24 -8.79 -2.44
N GLY A 96 18.28 -7.63 -3.09
CA GLY A 96 18.40 -7.52 -4.54
C GLY A 96 17.04 -7.36 -5.24
N SER A 97 16.70 -8.23 -6.19
CA SER A 97 15.48 -8.09 -7.00
C SER A 97 14.28 -8.83 -6.41
N GLY A 98 13.11 -8.23 -6.53
CA GLY A 98 11.86 -8.83 -6.08
C GLY A 98 10.63 -8.12 -6.64
N VAL A 99 9.48 -8.38 -6.03
CA VAL A 99 8.20 -7.73 -6.38
C VAL A 99 7.50 -7.24 -5.12
N VAL A 100 6.86 -6.08 -5.21
CA VAL A 100 5.87 -5.63 -4.22
C VAL A 100 4.47 -5.90 -4.75
N THR A 101 3.53 -6.24 -3.87
CA THR A 101 2.16 -6.58 -4.24
C THR A 101 1.19 -5.53 -3.72
N TYR A 102 0.28 -5.09 -4.58
CA TYR A 102 -0.83 -4.21 -4.23
C TYR A 102 -2.14 -4.94 -4.45
N THR A 103 -3.05 -4.87 -3.48
CA THR A 103 -4.46 -5.18 -3.71
C THR A 103 -5.12 -4.00 -4.39
N VAL A 104 -6.05 -4.24 -5.31
CA VAL A 104 -6.84 -3.20 -5.96
C VAL A 104 -8.30 -3.54 -5.84
N ALA A 105 -9.08 -2.60 -5.32
CA ALA A 105 -10.52 -2.74 -5.18
C ALA A 105 -11.25 -1.46 -5.58
N GLY A 106 -12.50 -1.62 -6.01
CA GLY A 106 -13.40 -0.49 -6.29
C GLY A 106 -14.26 -0.71 -7.51
N THR A 107 -14.87 0.35 -8.02
CA THR A 107 -15.68 0.33 -9.25
C THR A 107 -15.22 1.49 -10.12
N PRO A 108 -14.54 1.23 -11.26
CA PRO A 108 -14.02 2.30 -12.10
C PRO A 108 -15.16 3.04 -12.81
N SER A 109 -15.06 4.35 -12.91
CA SER A 109 -16.11 5.23 -13.45
C SER A 109 -16.27 5.15 -14.97
N ALA A 110 -15.20 4.84 -15.70
CA ALA A 110 -15.16 4.77 -17.16
C ALA A 110 -14.09 3.77 -17.63
N GLY A 111 -14.04 3.45 -18.93
CA GLY A 111 -12.87 2.79 -19.50
C GLY A 111 -11.72 3.77 -19.73
N GLY A 112 -10.54 3.24 -20.02
CA GLY A 112 -9.31 4.01 -20.21
C GLY A 112 -8.19 3.56 -19.28
N ILE A 113 -7.34 4.50 -18.84
CA ILE A 113 -6.19 4.20 -17.97
C ILE A 113 -6.42 4.77 -16.58
N ALA A 114 -6.50 3.88 -15.58
CA ALA A 114 -6.41 4.22 -14.17
C ALA A 114 -4.92 4.30 -13.77
N SER A 115 -4.47 5.46 -13.32
CA SER A 115 -3.07 5.70 -12.94
C SER A 115 -2.90 5.73 -11.43
N PHE A 116 -1.96 4.95 -10.91
CA PHE A 116 -1.60 4.92 -9.49
C PHE A 116 -0.17 5.44 -9.30
N VAL A 117 0.00 6.52 -8.53
CA VAL A 117 1.32 7.03 -8.16
C VAL A 117 1.83 6.26 -6.95
N ILE A 118 2.78 5.37 -7.17
CA ILE A 118 3.37 4.50 -6.15
C ILE A 118 4.61 5.19 -5.59
N ASN A 119 4.67 5.30 -4.27
CA ASN A 119 5.83 5.76 -3.52
C ASN A 119 6.26 4.64 -2.58
N PHE A 120 7.40 4.01 -2.85
CA PHE A 120 7.86 2.86 -2.09
C PHE A 120 9.38 2.77 -2.07
N GLY A 121 9.94 2.52 -0.89
CA GLY A 121 11.38 2.28 -0.72
C GLY A 121 12.29 3.43 -1.16
N GLY A 122 11.82 4.69 -1.07
CA GLY A 122 12.52 5.87 -1.55
C GLY A 122 12.32 6.21 -3.03
N GLN A 123 11.66 5.32 -3.79
CA GLN A 123 11.38 5.49 -5.21
C GLN A 123 9.92 5.88 -5.47
N SER A 124 9.69 6.59 -6.57
CA SER A 124 8.36 6.96 -7.04
C SER A 124 8.18 6.57 -8.50
N CYS A 125 7.05 5.94 -8.85
CA CYS A 125 6.68 5.70 -10.24
C CYS A 125 5.15 5.58 -10.41
N THR A 126 4.68 5.62 -11.66
CA THR A 126 3.25 5.54 -11.97
C THR A 126 2.91 4.21 -12.64
N VAL A 127 2.01 3.43 -12.03
CA VAL A 127 1.42 2.23 -12.64
C VAL A 127 0.22 2.64 -13.48
N ALA A 128 0.22 2.24 -14.76
CA ALA A 128 -0.89 2.42 -15.68
C ALA A 128 -1.75 1.14 -15.73
N PHE A 129 -2.91 1.16 -15.06
CA PHE A 129 -3.84 0.05 -15.03
C PHE A 129 -4.90 0.23 -16.13
N PRO A 130 -4.99 -0.67 -17.13
CA PRO A 130 -6.00 -0.59 -18.18
C PRO A 130 -7.39 -1.02 -17.70
N VAL A 131 -8.40 -0.21 -18.00
CA VAL A 131 -9.82 -0.46 -17.72
C VAL A 131 -10.58 -0.56 -19.03
N THR A 132 -11.31 -1.65 -19.24
CA THR A 132 -12.15 -1.83 -20.44
C THR A 132 -13.43 -1.03 -20.33
N GLU A 133 -13.88 -0.46 -21.44
CA GLU A 133 -15.18 0.21 -21.54
C GLU A 133 -16.34 -0.71 -21.17
N SER A 134 -17.42 -0.12 -20.65
CA SER A 134 -18.68 -0.83 -20.56
C SER A 134 -19.44 -0.71 -21.87
N SER A 135 -19.78 -1.85 -22.47
CA SER A 135 -20.71 -1.91 -23.59
C SER A 135 -22.13 -1.63 -23.10
N THR A 136 -22.48 -0.35 -22.94
CA THR A 136 -23.89 0.04 -22.84
C THR A 136 -24.45 0.08 -24.26
N THR A 137 -25.11 -1.00 -24.69
CA THR A 137 -25.93 -0.96 -25.91
C THR A 137 -26.97 0.14 -25.72
N PRO A 138 -27.02 1.19 -26.57
CA PRO A 138 -28.09 2.18 -26.50
C PRO A 138 -29.40 1.43 -26.73
N VAL A 139 -30.30 1.41 -25.74
CA VAL A 139 -31.68 1.01 -25.97
C VAL A 139 -32.28 2.09 -26.87
N PRO A 140 -32.68 1.78 -28.12
CA PRO A 140 -33.32 2.78 -28.96
C PRO A 140 -34.59 3.27 -28.27
N PRO A 141 -34.93 4.57 -28.36
CA PRO A 141 -36.18 5.07 -27.78
C PRO A 141 -37.34 4.30 -28.40
N VAL A 142 -38.11 3.62 -27.55
CA VAL A 142 -39.39 3.01 -27.95
C VAL A 142 -40.28 4.19 -28.31
N GLY A 143 -40.54 4.36 -29.61
CA GLY A 143 -41.51 5.32 -30.09
C GLY A 143 -42.91 4.89 -29.66
N GLU A 144 -43.60 5.79 -28.96
CA GLU A 144 -45.07 5.80 -28.81
C GLU A 144 -45.71 6.52 -30.00
#